data_AF-A0A209BFW8-F1
#
_entry.id   AF-A0A209BFW8-F1
#
_cell.length_a   1.000
_cell.length_b   1.000
_cell.length_c   1.000
_cell.angle_alpha   90.00
_cell.angle_beta   90.00
_cell.angle_gamma   90.00
#
_symmetry.space_group_name_H-M   'P 1'
#
loop_
_entity.id
_entity.type
_entity.pdbx_description
1 polymer ?
#
loop_
_entity_poly.entity_id
_entity_poly.type
_entity_poly.pdbx_seq_one_letter_code
_entity_poly.pdbx_strand_id
1 'polypeptide(L)'
;MTHAMLKGSNVPLQATTVRAVLRWTPGQGVPDVDASALLLGPDDRVRSDEDFVFYNQPRHPSGQVWRLGKKRVAEGLTDTIQTDLSGVEPSVGRILLVASADGVAFDRVRSLRILLHDAAADAEPLAYFDVTPETGQETALICGELYRRGDGWKFRALGEGYSNGLKGLATDFGISVDESEGAGDPMAAPRSEPAPSVPANPTAPSAPSQATPDQPTPAQSMPAPQGVGPDHPTAVQPLPEASRPLPPEQPTGVPAQPAYGYPQQPPTTQPAYGYPQPAAGRPGYGYPQAPAAAGVTGAQSGYGYPQPVTGAPDPDFRLPPQGPQFLGR
;
A
#
# COMPACT_ATOMS: atom_id res chain seq x y z
N MET A 1 -20.66 -5.78 -14.30
CA MET A 1 -19.53 -6.66 -14.70
C MET A 1 -18.25 -5.92 -14.42
N THR A 2 -17.31 -6.57 -13.75
CA THR A 2 -15.99 -6.02 -13.40
C THR A 2 -15.10 -5.91 -14.63
N HIS A 3 -14.49 -4.75 -14.86
CA HIS A 3 -13.60 -4.54 -16.00
C HIS A 3 -12.14 -4.87 -15.65
N ALA A 4 -11.56 -5.89 -16.31
CA ALA A 4 -10.13 -6.15 -16.23
C ALA A 4 -9.38 -5.14 -17.11
N MET A 5 -8.37 -4.48 -16.58
CA MET A 5 -7.65 -3.40 -17.26
C MET A 5 -6.23 -3.82 -17.64
N LEU A 6 -5.77 -3.29 -18.77
CA LEU A 6 -4.37 -3.34 -19.19
C LEU A 6 -3.67 -2.01 -18.83
N LYS A 7 -2.35 -2.02 -18.69
CA LYS A 7 -1.56 -0.80 -18.54
C LYS A 7 -1.90 0.21 -19.65
N GLY A 8 -2.18 1.46 -19.27
CA GLY A 8 -2.59 2.55 -20.15
C GLY A 8 -4.10 2.60 -20.47
N SER A 9 -4.85 1.52 -20.23
CA SER A 9 -6.30 1.52 -20.45
C SER A 9 -7.04 2.41 -19.45
N ASN A 10 -8.25 2.84 -19.81
CA ASN A 10 -9.06 3.71 -18.96
C ASN A 10 -10.55 3.36 -19.06
N VAL A 11 -11.29 3.64 -17.98
CA VAL A 11 -12.72 3.39 -17.85
C VAL A 11 -13.42 4.64 -17.29
N PRO A 12 -14.59 5.05 -17.81
CA PRO A 12 -15.38 6.11 -17.20
C PRO A 12 -15.95 5.68 -15.85
N LEU A 13 -16.00 6.62 -14.90
CA LEU A 13 -16.54 6.40 -13.57
C LEU A 13 -17.89 7.12 -13.46
N GLN A 14 -18.94 6.35 -13.16
CA GLN A 14 -20.28 6.88 -12.88
C GLN A 14 -20.54 7.01 -11.36
N ALA A 15 -19.66 6.43 -10.54
CA ALA A 15 -19.74 6.51 -9.09
C ALA A 15 -19.39 7.93 -8.61
N THR A 16 -20.17 8.45 -7.66
CA THR A 16 -19.87 9.73 -7.00
C THR A 16 -18.72 9.58 -6.00
N THR A 17 -18.62 8.42 -5.36
CA THR A 17 -17.55 8.11 -4.42
C THR A 17 -16.90 6.80 -4.82
N VAL A 18 -15.58 6.82 -4.99
CA VAL A 18 -14.79 5.67 -5.42
C VAL A 18 -13.92 5.18 -4.28
N ARG A 19 -13.82 3.85 -4.15
CA ARG A 19 -12.91 3.19 -3.22
C ARG A 19 -11.87 2.41 -4.01
N ALA A 20 -10.64 2.91 -4.00
CA ALA A 20 -9.48 2.25 -4.58
C ALA A 20 -8.80 1.38 -3.51
N VAL A 21 -8.86 0.07 -3.70
CA VAL A 21 -8.30 -0.93 -2.78
C VAL A 21 -7.03 -1.50 -3.43
N LEU A 22 -5.88 -1.25 -2.83
CA LEU A 22 -4.68 -2.02 -3.10
C LEU A 22 -4.79 -3.36 -2.38
N ARG A 23 -4.43 -4.44 -3.06
CA ARG A 23 -4.42 -5.79 -2.51
C ARG A 23 -3.13 -6.51 -2.91
N TRP A 24 -2.51 -7.22 -1.98
CA TRP A 24 -1.33 -8.05 -2.23
C TRP A 24 -1.35 -9.30 -1.34
N THR A 25 -0.63 -10.34 -1.77
CA THR A 25 -0.51 -11.59 -1.02
C THR A 25 0.61 -11.47 0.02
N PRO A 26 0.31 -11.68 1.33
CA PRO A 26 1.34 -11.69 2.36
C PRO A 26 2.22 -12.95 2.25
N GLY A 27 3.45 -12.88 2.74
CA GLY A 27 4.36 -14.02 2.76
C GLY A 27 5.70 -13.69 3.42
N GLN A 28 6.54 -14.70 3.60
CA GLN A 28 7.88 -14.49 4.14
C GLN A 28 8.68 -13.58 3.19
N GLY A 29 9.23 -12.48 3.72
CA GLY A 29 10.02 -11.52 2.96
C GLY A 29 9.21 -10.59 2.05
N VAL A 30 7.88 -10.66 2.07
CA VAL A 30 7.00 -9.68 1.40
C VAL A 30 6.94 -8.42 2.27
N PRO A 31 7.25 -7.22 1.73
CA PRO A 31 7.18 -6.00 2.50
C PRO A 31 5.73 -5.60 2.81
N ASP A 32 5.59 -4.70 3.78
CA ASP A 32 4.33 -4.00 3.97
C ASP A 32 4.14 -2.96 2.87
N VAL A 33 2.93 -2.82 2.36
CA VAL A 33 2.60 -1.91 1.25
C VAL A 33 1.63 -0.85 1.75
N ASP A 34 1.98 0.41 1.59
CA ASP A 34 1.14 1.54 1.92
C ASP A 34 0.49 2.14 0.67
N ALA A 35 -0.81 2.38 0.75
CA ALA A 35 -1.56 3.18 -0.22
C ALA A 35 -1.44 4.67 0.13
N SER A 36 -1.13 5.48 -0.86
CA SER A 36 -1.12 6.94 -0.78
C SER A 36 -1.83 7.55 -1.99
N ALA A 37 -2.21 8.82 -1.88
CA ALA A 37 -2.79 9.57 -2.99
C ALA A 37 -2.21 10.98 -3.10
N LEU A 38 -1.92 11.42 -4.32
CA LEU A 38 -1.46 12.78 -4.61
C LEU A 38 -2.52 13.49 -5.46
N LEU A 39 -3.01 14.63 -4.98
CA LEU A 39 -3.98 15.46 -5.69
C LEU A 39 -3.21 16.49 -6.53
N LEU A 40 -3.39 16.45 -7.85
CA LEU A 40 -2.64 17.27 -8.78
C LEU A 40 -3.49 18.37 -9.39
N GLY A 41 -2.90 19.56 -9.45
CA GLY A 41 -3.39 20.75 -10.11
C GLY A 41 -3.33 20.69 -11.63
N PRO A 42 -3.62 21.81 -12.32
CA PRO A 42 -3.61 21.89 -13.77
C PRO A 42 -2.20 21.81 -14.40
N ASP A 43 -1.16 21.99 -13.60
CA ASP A 43 0.26 21.88 -13.97
C ASP A 43 0.83 20.48 -13.73
N ASP A 44 -0.03 19.50 -13.41
CA ASP A 44 0.36 18.14 -13.03
C ASP A 44 1.28 18.09 -11.79
N ARG A 45 1.16 19.07 -10.88
CA ARG A 45 1.87 19.11 -9.59
C ARG A 45 0.92 19.29 -8.42
N VAL A 46 1.38 18.99 -7.22
CA VAL A 46 0.65 19.34 -5.98
C VAL A 46 0.62 20.86 -5.81
N ARG A 47 -0.45 21.39 -5.20
CA ARG A 47 -0.57 22.83 -4.92
C ARG A 47 0.13 23.21 -3.61
N SER A 48 0.17 22.28 -2.68
CA SER A 48 0.89 22.32 -1.40
C SER A 48 1.19 20.90 -0.94
N ASP A 49 2.03 20.73 0.09
CA ASP A 49 2.30 19.42 0.68
C ASP A 49 1.01 18.76 1.26
N GLU A 50 -0.03 19.55 1.53
CA GLU A 50 -1.32 19.05 2.01
C GLU A 50 -2.09 18.23 0.96
N ASP A 51 -1.78 18.39 -0.32
CA ASP A 51 -2.35 17.58 -1.43
C ASP A 51 -1.83 16.13 -1.43
N PHE A 52 -1.02 15.76 -0.43
CA PHE A 52 -0.54 14.40 -0.23
C PHE A 52 -1.27 13.68 0.90
N VAL A 53 -2.00 12.62 0.55
CA VAL A 53 -2.67 11.73 1.51
C VAL A 53 -1.84 10.46 1.67
N PHE A 54 -1.36 10.20 2.87
CA PHE A 54 -0.53 9.05 3.21
C PHE A 54 -0.78 8.62 4.66
N TYR A 55 0.02 7.71 5.21
CA TYR A 55 -0.25 7.16 6.55
C TYR A 55 -0.22 8.20 7.68
N ASN A 56 0.64 9.23 7.61
CA ASN A 56 0.75 10.27 8.65
C ASN A 56 -0.29 11.40 8.44
N GLN A 57 -0.76 11.58 7.21
CA GLN A 57 -1.85 12.48 6.85
C GLN A 57 -2.95 11.70 6.12
N PRO A 58 -3.77 10.92 6.84
CA PRO A 58 -4.72 10.00 6.23
C PRO A 58 -5.93 10.71 5.60
N ARG A 59 -6.05 12.03 5.69
CA ARG A 59 -7.17 12.79 5.13
C ARG A 59 -6.68 14.10 4.54
N HIS A 60 -7.11 14.39 3.33
CA HIS A 60 -6.89 15.68 2.67
C HIS A 60 -7.73 16.77 3.37
N PRO A 61 -7.25 18.03 3.50
CA PRO A 61 -7.99 19.12 4.17
C PRO A 61 -9.40 19.37 3.62
N SER A 62 -9.63 19.15 2.32
CA SER A 62 -10.98 19.27 1.74
C SER A 62 -11.96 18.19 2.20
N GLY A 63 -11.47 17.12 2.81
CA GLY A 63 -12.26 15.98 3.26
C GLY A 63 -12.68 15.00 2.16
N GLN A 64 -12.33 15.28 0.89
CA GLN A 64 -12.81 14.51 -0.25
C GLN A 64 -11.92 13.32 -0.62
N VAL A 65 -10.71 13.26 -0.10
CA VAL A 65 -9.80 12.12 -0.27
C VAL A 65 -9.29 11.70 1.11
N TRP A 66 -9.41 10.41 1.42
CA TRP A 66 -8.91 9.87 2.67
C TRP A 66 -8.52 8.40 2.55
N ARG A 67 -7.54 8.00 3.36
CA ARG A 67 -7.09 6.63 3.54
C ARG A 67 -7.92 5.95 4.64
N LEU A 68 -8.47 4.78 4.34
CA LEU A 68 -9.15 3.93 5.33
C LEU A 68 -8.18 3.00 6.08
N GLY A 69 -6.98 2.84 5.56
CA GLY A 69 -5.90 2.08 6.18
C GLY A 69 -5.93 0.60 5.85
N LYS A 70 -4.95 -0.10 6.44
CA LYS A 70 -4.66 -1.49 6.14
C LYS A 70 -5.66 -2.45 6.78
N LYS A 71 -6.04 -3.50 6.04
CA LYS A 71 -6.88 -4.59 6.54
C LYS A 71 -6.39 -5.93 6.01
N ARG A 72 -6.59 -7.00 6.80
CA ARG A 72 -6.40 -8.38 6.37
C ARG A 72 -7.74 -8.97 5.96
N VAL A 73 -7.82 -9.50 4.75
CA VAL A 73 -8.97 -10.20 4.18
C VAL A 73 -8.56 -11.63 3.79
N ALA A 74 -9.52 -12.47 3.39
CA ALA A 74 -9.25 -13.86 3.02
C ALA A 74 -8.28 -13.96 1.82
N GLU A 75 -8.36 -12.99 0.90
CA GLU A 75 -7.59 -12.95 -0.35
C GLU A 75 -6.20 -12.31 -0.18
N GLY A 76 -5.89 -11.71 0.96
CA GLY A 76 -4.58 -11.08 1.21
C GLY A 76 -4.62 -9.90 2.19
N LEU A 77 -3.59 -9.06 2.08
CA LEU A 77 -3.54 -7.76 2.74
C LEU A 77 -4.06 -6.68 1.80
N THR A 78 -4.68 -5.66 2.38
CA THR A 78 -5.24 -4.53 1.65
C THR A 78 -4.89 -3.21 2.31
N ASP A 79 -4.85 -2.16 1.52
CA ASP A 79 -4.86 -0.76 1.96
C ASP A 79 -5.74 0.03 0.99
N THR A 80 -6.45 1.04 1.50
CA THR A 80 -7.58 1.62 0.77
C THR A 80 -7.57 3.14 0.82
N ILE A 81 -7.71 3.75 -0.36
CA ILE A 81 -8.02 5.16 -0.54
C ILE A 81 -9.49 5.28 -0.97
N GLN A 82 -10.22 6.20 -0.34
CA GLN A 82 -11.57 6.56 -0.73
C GLN A 82 -11.59 8.03 -1.16
N THR A 83 -12.32 8.29 -2.24
CA THR A 83 -12.41 9.60 -2.86
C THR A 83 -13.87 9.93 -3.19
N ASP A 84 -14.39 11.03 -2.65
CA ASP A 84 -15.65 11.63 -3.10
C ASP A 84 -15.38 12.54 -4.31
N LEU A 85 -15.51 11.96 -5.50
CA LEU A 85 -15.25 12.61 -6.78
C LEU A 85 -16.19 13.78 -7.08
N SER A 86 -17.40 13.76 -6.52
CA SER A 86 -18.40 14.81 -6.71
C SER A 86 -18.02 16.10 -5.99
N GLY A 87 -17.29 15.96 -4.88
CA GLY A 87 -16.90 17.06 -4.01
C GLY A 87 -15.47 17.57 -4.22
N VAL A 88 -14.64 16.88 -5.02
CA VAL A 88 -13.27 17.32 -5.34
C VAL A 88 -13.31 18.67 -6.06
N GLU A 89 -12.45 19.59 -5.63
CA GLU A 89 -12.40 20.95 -6.14
C GLU A 89 -12.02 21.01 -7.63
N PRO A 90 -12.53 21.99 -8.39
CA PRO A 90 -12.23 22.10 -9.83
C PRO A 90 -10.76 22.28 -10.17
N SER A 91 -9.96 22.81 -9.24
CA SER A 91 -8.51 22.98 -9.41
C SER A 91 -7.76 21.64 -9.42
N VAL A 92 -8.33 20.57 -8.88
CA VAL A 92 -7.73 19.22 -8.90
C VAL A 92 -8.21 18.49 -10.15
N GLY A 93 -7.29 18.28 -11.08
CA GLY A 93 -7.55 17.61 -12.36
C GLY A 93 -7.28 16.11 -12.33
N ARG A 94 -6.34 15.68 -11.47
CA ARG A 94 -5.88 14.29 -11.36
C ARG A 94 -5.64 13.91 -9.90
N ILE A 95 -5.84 12.64 -9.57
CA ILE A 95 -5.50 12.05 -8.27
C ILE A 95 -4.73 10.77 -8.57
N LEU A 96 -3.45 10.74 -8.23
CA LEU A 96 -2.61 9.55 -8.37
C LEU A 96 -2.87 8.61 -7.21
N LEU A 97 -2.91 7.31 -7.49
CA LEU A 97 -3.06 6.25 -6.50
C LEU A 97 -1.76 5.46 -6.46
N VAL A 98 -1.03 5.60 -5.37
CA VAL A 98 0.35 5.15 -5.23
C VAL A 98 0.44 4.01 -4.22
N ALA A 99 1.20 2.98 -4.57
CA ALA A 99 1.66 1.94 -3.66
C ALA A 99 3.13 2.20 -3.32
N SER A 100 3.52 2.11 -2.05
CA SER A 100 4.92 2.20 -1.62
C SER A 100 5.28 1.11 -0.63
N ALA A 101 6.52 0.65 -0.68
CA ALA A 101 7.09 -0.27 0.30
C ALA A 101 8.35 0.36 0.90
N ASP A 102 8.47 0.35 2.22
CA ASP A 102 9.57 1.02 2.93
C ASP A 102 10.91 0.30 2.68
N GLY A 103 11.76 0.88 1.83
CA GLY A 103 13.11 0.42 1.55
C GLY A 103 13.23 -0.95 0.86
N VAL A 104 12.11 -1.57 0.47
CA VAL A 104 12.08 -2.92 -0.14
C VAL A 104 11.44 -2.85 -1.52
N ALA A 105 12.07 -3.50 -2.49
CA ALA A 105 11.58 -3.51 -3.85
C ALA A 105 10.28 -4.32 -4.03
N PHE A 106 9.48 -3.91 -5.01
CA PHE A 106 8.19 -4.51 -5.34
C PHE A 106 8.31 -5.88 -6.02
N ASP A 107 9.50 -6.33 -6.41
CA ASP A 107 9.74 -7.68 -6.96
C ASP A 107 9.34 -8.81 -5.98
N ARG A 108 9.40 -8.52 -4.67
CA ARG A 108 8.95 -9.41 -3.60
C ARG A 108 7.45 -9.35 -3.34
N VAL A 109 6.76 -8.31 -3.80
CA VAL A 109 5.31 -8.16 -3.60
C VAL A 109 4.56 -9.04 -4.60
N ARG A 110 3.82 -10.02 -4.08
CA ARG A 110 3.09 -10.98 -4.91
C ARG A 110 1.65 -10.53 -5.12
N SER A 111 1.16 -10.72 -6.33
CA SER A 111 -0.25 -10.49 -6.70
C SER A 111 -0.75 -9.07 -6.36
N LEU A 112 0.10 -8.05 -6.56
CA LEU A 112 -0.30 -6.66 -6.35
C LEU A 112 -1.38 -6.27 -7.37
N ARG A 113 -2.51 -5.81 -6.86
CA ARG A 113 -3.67 -5.40 -7.66
C ARG A 113 -4.30 -4.17 -7.07
N ILE A 114 -4.74 -3.26 -7.93
CA ILE A 114 -5.66 -2.18 -7.56
C ILE A 114 -7.08 -2.54 -8.01
N LEU A 115 -8.04 -2.45 -7.10
CA LEU A 115 -9.46 -2.70 -7.35
C LEU A 115 -10.26 -1.42 -7.08
N LEU A 116 -11.08 -1.02 -8.04
CA LEU A 116 -11.90 0.17 -7.97
C LEU A 116 -13.35 -0.24 -7.69
N HIS A 117 -13.90 0.22 -6.57
CA HIS A 117 -15.30 -0.02 -6.20
C HIS A 117 -16.06 1.30 -6.20
N ASP A 118 -17.35 1.23 -6.47
CA ASP A 118 -18.27 2.28 -6.05
C ASP A 118 -18.43 2.17 -4.53
N ALA A 119 -18.23 3.24 -3.79
CA ALA A 119 -18.34 3.20 -2.34
C ALA A 119 -19.79 3.27 -1.83
N ALA A 120 -20.73 3.68 -2.68
CA ALA A 120 -22.16 3.74 -2.36
C ALA A 120 -22.86 2.39 -2.59
N ALA A 121 -22.30 1.53 -3.44
CA ALA A 121 -22.83 0.21 -3.73
C ALA A 121 -21.90 -0.87 -3.15
N ASP A 122 -22.45 -1.79 -2.36
CA ASP A 122 -21.71 -2.98 -1.92
C ASP A 122 -21.79 -4.05 -3.02
N ALA A 123 -21.01 -3.85 -4.07
CA ALA A 123 -21.04 -4.63 -5.30
C ALA A 123 -19.63 -5.04 -5.75
N GLU A 124 -19.59 -5.88 -6.79
CA GLU A 124 -18.35 -6.22 -7.49
C GLU A 124 -17.58 -4.97 -7.93
N PRO A 125 -16.23 -5.02 -7.98
CA PRO A 125 -15.44 -3.88 -8.41
C PRO A 125 -15.85 -3.41 -9.81
N LEU A 126 -15.83 -2.10 -10.02
CA LEU A 126 -16.02 -1.47 -11.32
C LEU A 126 -14.91 -1.89 -12.28
N ALA A 127 -13.67 -1.92 -11.79
CA ALA A 127 -12.51 -2.35 -12.53
C ALA A 127 -11.39 -2.86 -11.63
N TYR A 128 -10.45 -3.61 -12.20
CA TYR A 128 -9.19 -3.94 -11.54
C TYR A 128 -8.02 -3.92 -12.52
N PHE A 129 -6.83 -3.70 -11.98
CA PHE A 129 -5.57 -3.74 -12.71
C PHE A 129 -4.52 -4.49 -11.89
N ASP A 130 -3.90 -5.50 -12.49
CA ASP A 130 -2.74 -6.20 -11.93
C ASP A 130 -1.49 -5.35 -12.15
N VAL A 131 -0.86 -4.91 -11.06
CA VAL A 131 0.28 -4.00 -11.10
C VAL A 131 1.55 -4.83 -11.00
N THR A 132 2.43 -4.68 -11.98
CA THR A 132 3.72 -5.39 -12.02
C THR A 132 4.85 -4.36 -12.09
N PRO A 133 5.89 -4.48 -11.24
CA PRO A 133 7.10 -3.66 -11.37
C PRO A 133 7.81 -3.92 -12.70
N GLU A 134 8.41 -2.90 -13.31
CA GLU A 134 9.02 -3.04 -14.64
C GLU A 134 10.46 -3.57 -14.57
N THR A 135 11.23 -3.06 -13.62
CA THR A 135 12.65 -3.35 -13.40
C THR A 135 12.88 -4.24 -12.19
N GLY A 136 11.90 -4.32 -11.28
CA GLY A 136 12.01 -5.04 -10.01
C GLY A 136 12.85 -4.32 -8.96
N GLN A 137 13.28 -3.08 -9.22
CA GLN A 137 14.02 -2.23 -8.27
C GLN A 137 13.14 -1.13 -7.68
N GLU A 138 11.88 -1.04 -8.12
CA GLU A 138 10.96 0.01 -7.71
C GLU A 138 10.51 -0.22 -6.27
N THR A 139 10.51 0.85 -5.48
CA THR A 139 10.03 0.87 -4.09
C THR A 139 8.78 1.74 -3.94
N ALA A 140 8.35 2.39 -5.03
CA ALA A 140 7.02 2.98 -5.19
C ALA A 140 6.47 2.75 -6.60
N LEU A 141 5.15 2.63 -6.72
CA LEU A 141 4.42 2.39 -7.98
C LEU A 141 3.17 3.29 -8.03
N ILE A 142 2.99 4.03 -9.11
CA ILE A 142 1.70 4.65 -9.45
C ILE A 142 0.83 3.54 -10.07
N CYS A 143 -0.08 2.98 -9.26
CA CYS A 143 -0.97 1.91 -9.70
C CYS A 143 -1.99 2.40 -10.73
N GLY A 144 -2.45 3.64 -10.58
CA GLY A 144 -3.36 4.28 -11.52
C GLY A 144 -3.69 5.70 -11.10
N GLU A 145 -4.59 6.30 -11.86
CA GLU A 145 -5.03 7.68 -11.62
C GLU A 145 -6.54 7.83 -11.82
N LEU A 146 -7.13 8.70 -11.03
CA LEU A 146 -8.46 9.26 -11.27
C LEU A 146 -8.24 10.62 -11.95
N TYR A 147 -8.85 10.86 -13.11
CA TYR A 147 -8.66 12.12 -13.83
C TYR A 147 -9.97 12.63 -14.43
N ARG A 148 -10.09 13.96 -14.52
CA ARG A 148 -11.23 14.61 -15.16
C ARG A 148 -11.12 14.53 -16.68
N ARG A 149 -12.23 14.24 -17.34
CA ARG A 149 -12.36 14.31 -18.80
C ARG A 149 -13.77 14.75 -19.18
N GLY A 150 -13.89 15.94 -19.74
CA GLY A 150 -15.19 16.58 -19.94
C GLY A 150 -15.85 16.84 -18.58
N ASP A 151 -17.13 16.48 -18.45
CA ASP A 151 -17.91 16.69 -17.22
C ASP A 151 -17.79 15.54 -16.20
N GLY A 152 -16.97 14.54 -16.48
CA GLY A 152 -16.89 13.32 -15.68
C GLY A 152 -15.47 12.92 -15.26
N TRP A 153 -15.41 11.93 -14.38
CA TRP A 153 -14.17 11.30 -13.94
C TRP A 153 -13.93 9.99 -14.67
N LYS A 154 -12.65 9.64 -14.84
CA LYS A 154 -12.20 8.38 -15.42
C LYS A 154 -11.08 7.82 -14.56
N PHE A 155 -10.98 6.49 -14.53
CA PHE A 155 -9.80 5.81 -13.99
C PHE A 155 -8.89 5.36 -15.14
N ARG A 156 -7.57 5.53 -15.01
CA ARG A 156 -6.57 4.97 -15.92
C ARG A 156 -5.59 4.10 -15.14
N ALA A 157 -5.31 2.91 -15.67
CA ALA A 157 -4.27 2.03 -15.15
C ALA A 157 -2.90 2.51 -15.64
N LEU A 158 -1.94 2.73 -14.73
CA LEU A 158 -0.63 3.27 -15.08
C LEU A 158 0.47 2.24 -14.87
N GLY A 159 0.68 1.76 -13.64
CA GLY A 159 1.77 0.84 -13.34
C GLY A 159 3.14 1.43 -13.64
N GLU A 160 3.33 2.72 -13.36
CA GLU A 160 4.61 3.42 -13.46
C GLU A 160 5.37 3.27 -12.15
N GLY A 161 6.69 3.08 -12.21
CA GLY A 161 7.47 2.72 -11.04
C GLY A 161 8.68 3.60 -10.79
N TYR A 162 9.03 3.71 -9.50
CA TYR A 162 10.03 4.62 -8.97
C TYR A 162 11.03 3.86 -8.10
N SER A 163 12.30 3.82 -8.54
CA SER A 163 13.40 3.19 -7.78
C SER A 163 13.88 4.04 -6.59
N ASN A 164 13.69 5.36 -6.67
CA ASN A 164 13.96 6.31 -5.58
C ASN A 164 12.80 6.40 -4.55
N GLY A 165 11.80 5.52 -4.68
CA GLY A 165 10.72 5.34 -3.73
C GLY A 165 9.72 6.47 -3.65
N LEU A 166 8.92 6.45 -2.59
CA LEU A 166 7.83 7.40 -2.40
C LEU A 166 8.34 8.84 -2.29
N LYS A 167 9.52 9.05 -1.68
CA LYS A 167 10.16 10.36 -1.59
C LYS A 167 10.44 10.94 -2.98
N GLY A 168 11.09 10.16 -3.85
CA GLY A 168 11.42 10.62 -5.19
C GLY A 168 10.18 10.91 -6.03
N LEU A 169 9.18 10.03 -5.97
CA LEU A 169 7.87 10.26 -6.58
C LEU A 169 7.25 11.57 -6.07
N ALA A 170 7.19 11.77 -4.75
CA ALA A 170 6.60 12.95 -4.14
C ALA A 170 7.31 14.25 -4.59
N THR A 171 8.64 14.24 -4.62
CA THR A 171 9.46 15.38 -5.10
C THR A 171 9.20 15.69 -6.58
N ASP A 172 9.07 14.68 -7.43
CA ASP A 172 8.77 14.87 -8.86
C ASP A 172 7.44 15.57 -9.07
N PHE A 173 6.46 15.34 -8.18
CA PHE A 173 5.15 16.02 -8.18
C PHE A 173 5.11 17.32 -7.37
N GLY A 174 6.20 17.74 -6.74
CA GLY A 174 6.33 19.06 -6.10
C GLY A 174 6.18 19.10 -4.59
N ILE A 175 6.15 17.95 -3.93
CA ILE A 175 6.18 17.87 -2.47
C ILE A 175 7.61 18.09 -1.98
N SER A 176 7.77 19.00 -1.04
CA SER A 176 9.05 19.22 -0.36
C SER A 176 9.16 18.24 0.81
N VAL A 177 10.14 17.33 0.76
CA VAL A 177 10.40 16.41 1.86
C VAL A 177 11.61 16.94 2.63
N ASP A 178 11.35 17.67 3.72
CA ASP A 178 12.40 18.09 4.63
C ASP A 178 13.00 16.87 5.35
N GLU A 179 14.31 16.67 5.24
CA GLU A 179 15.04 15.52 5.82
C GLU A 179 15.28 15.66 7.34
N SER A 180 14.47 16.46 8.05
CA SER A 180 14.76 16.89 9.43
C SER A 180 14.26 15.92 10.52
N GLU A 181 13.43 14.93 10.21
CA GLU A 181 12.91 13.96 11.21
C GLU A 181 13.71 12.65 11.24
N GLY A 182 15.03 12.76 11.39
CA GLY A 182 15.91 11.58 11.48
C GLY A 182 17.28 11.79 12.13
N ALA A 183 17.66 13.00 12.49
CA ALA A 183 18.83 13.26 13.31
C ALA A 183 18.35 13.71 14.69
N GLY A 184 18.41 12.80 15.67
CA GLY A 184 18.20 13.16 17.06
C GLY A 184 19.07 14.36 17.43
N ASP A 185 18.48 15.28 18.20
CA ASP A 185 19.16 16.38 18.86
C ASP A 185 20.57 15.94 19.31
N PRO A 186 21.66 16.53 18.78
CA PRO A 186 22.89 16.53 19.52
C PRO A 186 22.62 17.41 20.74
N MET A 187 22.33 16.76 21.86
CA MET A 187 22.34 17.34 23.20
C MET A 187 23.43 18.41 23.27
N ALA A 188 22.99 19.64 23.51
CA ALA A 188 23.85 20.82 23.61
C ALA A 188 25.04 20.54 24.52
N ALA A 189 26.22 20.40 23.93
CA ALA A 189 27.48 20.57 24.65
C ALA A 189 27.68 22.08 24.92
N PRO A 190 28.10 22.47 26.14
CA PRO A 190 28.16 23.87 26.53
C PRO A 190 29.21 24.62 25.69
N ARG A 191 28.85 25.86 25.27
CA ARG A 191 29.77 26.79 24.62
C ARG A 191 31.03 26.97 25.48
N SER A 192 32.19 26.67 24.92
CA SER A 192 33.47 27.10 25.47
C SER A 192 33.61 28.61 25.28
N GLU A 193 33.76 29.31 26.38
CA GLU A 193 34.08 30.74 26.47
C GLU A 193 35.48 31.01 25.89
N PRO A 194 35.74 32.13 25.20
CA PRO A 194 37.05 32.41 24.63
C PRO A 194 37.99 32.97 25.72
N ALA A 195 39.08 32.24 26.00
CA ALA A 195 40.13 32.71 26.90
C ALA A 195 40.96 33.86 26.27
N PRO A 196 41.40 34.86 27.07
CA PRO A 196 42.20 35.97 26.58
C PRO A 196 43.66 35.56 26.31
N SER A 197 44.19 36.08 25.21
CA SER A 197 45.55 35.88 24.69
C SER A 197 46.63 36.56 25.53
N VAL A 198 47.73 35.83 25.79
CA VAL A 198 48.99 36.35 26.37
C VAL A 198 50.09 36.24 25.31
N PRO A 199 50.93 37.29 25.11
CA PRO A 199 51.87 37.37 23.97
C PRO A 199 53.19 36.59 24.18
N ALA A 200 53.81 36.26 23.04
CA ALA A 200 55.00 35.45 22.83
C ALA A 200 56.33 36.11 23.26
N ASN A 201 57.36 35.30 23.58
CA ASN A 201 58.70 35.37 22.95
C ASN A 201 59.57 34.12 23.26
N PRO A 202 60.68 33.85 22.53
CA PRO A 202 61.06 32.52 22.07
C PRO A 202 62.40 32.08 22.69
N THR A 203 62.87 30.85 22.41
CA THR A 203 64.29 30.53 22.10
C THR A 203 64.37 29.09 21.56
N ALA A 204 65.16 28.92 20.51
CA ALA A 204 65.43 27.73 19.68
C ALA A 204 66.27 26.62 20.38
N PRO A 205 66.95 25.65 19.71
CA PRO A 205 66.78 25.00 18.39
C PRO A 205 66.83 23.43 18.43
N SER A 206 66.67 22.84 17.24
CA SER A 206 66.61 21.43 16.81
C SER A 206 67.78 20.49 17.13
N ALA A 207 67.49 19.17 17.15
CA ALA A 207 68.17 18.03 16.46
C ALA A 207 68.12 16.70 17.27
N PRO A 208 68.43 15.51 16.71
CA PRO A 208 68.03 14.92 15.43
C PRO A 208 67.47 13.47 15.57
N SER A 209 66.84 12.95 14.50
CA SER A 209 66.57 11.51 14.30
C SER A 209 67.87 10.71 14.15
N GLN A 210 67.91 9.53 14.75
CA GLN A 210 68.86 8.46 14.41
C GLN A 210 68.11 7.17 14.05
N ALA A 211 68.49 6.64 12.89
CA ALA A 211 68.13 5.34 12.34
C ALA A 211 69.08 4.24 12.84
N THR A 212 68.65 2.96 12.77
CA THR A 212 69.38 1.70 12.40
C THR A 212 68.70 0.46 13.05
N PRO A 213 69.00 -0.80 12.67
CA PRO A 213 69.02 -1.41 11.33
C PRO A 213 68.36 -2.84 11.27
N ASP A 214 68.30 -3.40 10.05
CA ASP A 214 67.95 -4.78 9.61
C ASP A 214 68.37 -5.96 10.52
N GLN A 215 67.56 -7.05 10.55
CA GLN A 215 67.90 -8.44 10.10
C GLN A 215 66.76 -9.49 10.39
N PRO A 216 66.82 -10.78 9.95
CA PRO A 216 66.29 -11.31 8.67
C PRO A 216 65.18 -12.39 8.80
N THR A 217 64.61 -12.74 7.64
CA THR A 217 63.65 -13.83 7.36
C THR A 217 64.31 -15.23 7.32
N PRO A 218 63.64 -16.31 7.77
CA PRO A 218 64.03 -17.67 7.43
C PRO A 218 63.22 -18.23 6.24
N ALA A 219 63.91 -18.82 5.27
CA ALA A 219 63.36 -19.64 4.20
C ALA A 219 63.90 -21.07 4.31
N GLN A 220 63.02 -22.07 4.14
CA GLN A 220 63.25 -23.43 3.59
C GLN A 220 61.94 -24.23 3.80
N SER A 221 61.28 -24.75 2.76
CA SER A 221 61.61 -26.07 2.18
C SER A 221 60.85 -26.29 0.85
N MET A 222 61.55 -26.90 -0.11
CA MET A 222 61.02 -27.52 -1.35
C MET A 222 61.53 -28.96 -1.38
N PRO A 223 60.80 -29.89 -2.03
CA PRO A 223 61.43 -30.99 -2.75
C PRO A 223 61.13 -30.95 -4.26
N ALA A 224 62.06 -31.54 -5.00
CA ALA A 224 62.26 -31.48 -6.45
C ALA A 224 61.30 -32.36 -7.28
N PRO A 225 61.32 -32.22 -8.62
CA PRO A 225 61.09 -33.33 -9.54
C PRO A 225 62.34 -33.66 -10.37
N GLN A 226 62.59 -34.97 -10.51
CA GLN A 226 63.52 -35.54 -11.48
C GLN A 226 62.81 -35.69 -12.83
N GLY A 227 63.54 -35.52 -13.94
CA GLY A 227 63.03 -35.82 -15.29
C GLY A 227 63.88 -36.87 -15.98
N VAL A 228 63.29 -37.66 -16.88
CA VAL A 228 63.85 -38.19 -18.15
C VAL A 228 62.66 -38.69 -19.01
N GLY A 229 62.62 -38.41 -20.33
CA GLY A 229 61.68 -39.00 -21.31
C GLY A 229 62.19 -40.36 -21.84
N PRO A 230 61.82 -40.84 -23.05
CA PRO A 230 60.77 -40.45 -24.01
C PRO A 230 59.86 -41.66 -24.44
N ASP A 231 58.76 -41.44 -25.20
CA ASP A 231 58.36 -42.23 -26.39
C ASP A 231 56.88 -42.07 -26.84
N HIS A 232 56.73 -41.95 -28.17
CA HIS A 232 55.59 -42.26 -29.07
C HIS A 232 54.20 -41.57 -28.93
N PRO A 233 53.60 -41.08 -30.04
CA PRO A 233 52.21 -40.67 -30.12
C PRO A 233 51.32 -41.81 -30.65
N THR A 234 50.29 -42.20 -29.88
CA THR A 234 49.19 -43.04 -30.38
C THR A 234 47.85 -42.39 -30.05
N ALA A 235 47.07 -42.13 -31.10
CA ALA A 235 45.71 -41.61 -31.03
C ALA A 235 44.73 -42.68 -30.53
N VAL A 236 43.86 -42.38 -29.55
CA VAL A 236 42.52 -43.03 -29.41
C VAL A 236 41.52 -42.12 -28.67
N GLN A 237 40.37 -41.95 -29.35
CA GLN A 237 39.01 -41.46 -29.03
C GLN A 237 38.55 -41.34 -27.55
N PRO A 238 37.62 -40.40 -27.24
CA PRO A 238 36.93 -40.37 -25.95
C PRO A 238 35.80 -41.43 -25.88
N LEU A 239 35.74 -42.20 -24.79
CA LEU A 239 34.59 -43.04 -24.44
C LEU A 239 33.44 -42.20 -23.86
N PRO A 240 32.16 -42.56 -24.09
CA PRO A 240 31.01 -41.96 -23.41
C PRO A 240 30.81 -42.56 -22.01
N GLU A 241 30.61 -41.70 -21.00
CA GLU A 241 30.22 -42.12 -19.64
C GLU A 241 28.82 -42.75 -19.64
N ALA A 242 28.72 -43.98 -19.13
CA ALA A 242 27.47 -44.67 -18.90
C ALA A 242 26.76 -44.08 -17.67
N SER A 243 25.61 -43.46 -17.88
CA SER A 243 24.70 -43.02 -16.80
C SER A 243 24.16 -44.22 -16.03
N ARG A 244 24.39 -44.26 -14.71
CA ARG A 244 23.67 -45.16 -13.80
C ARG A 244 22.49 -44.40 -13.17
N PRO A 245 21.27 -44.96 -13.15
CA PRO A 245 20.14 -44.34 -12.47
C PRO A 245 20.28 -44.44 -10.94
N LEU A 246 19.85 -43.38 -10.25
CA LEU A 246 19.77 -43.31 -8.79
C LEU A 246 18.68 -44.27 -8.25
N PRO A 247 18.86 -44.87 -7.06
CA PRO A 247 17.84 -45.70 -6.43
C PRO A 247 16.64 -44.87 -5.95
N PRO A 248 15.42 -45.46 -5.84
CA PRO A 248 14.23 -44.75 -5.41
C PRO A 248 14.30 -44.37 -3.92
N GLU A 249 13.97 -43.12 -3.60
CA GLU A 249 13.86 -42.63 -2.23
C GLU A 249 12.66 -43.28 -1.51
N GLN A 250 12.92 -43.91 -0.37
CA GLN A 250 11.87 -44.36 0.55
C GLN A 250 11.39 -43.18 1.41
N PRO A 251 10.08 -43.04 1.67
CA PRO A 251 9.57 -41.96 2.51
C PRO A 251 10.04 -42.14 3.95
N THR A 252 10.80 -41.16 4.45
CA THR A 252 11.27 -41.12 5.83
C THR A 252 10.09 -40.82 6.75
N GLY A 253 9.91 -41.66 7.78
CA GLY A 253 8.87 -41.50 8.80
C GLY A 253 9.00 -40.19 9.58
N VAL A 254 7.87 -39.55 9.83
CA VAL A 254 7.74 -38.32 10.61
C VAL A 254 8.00 -38.64 12.10
N PRO A 255 8.96 -38.00 12.79
CA PRO A 255 9.03 -38.10 14.23
C PRO A 255 7.90 -37.28 14.87
N ALA A 256 7.20 -37.90 15.83
CA ALA A 256 6.16 -37.26 16.63
C ALA A 256 6.73 -36.10 17.46
N GLN A 257 6.08 -34.94 17.41
CA GLN A 257 6.45 -33.79 18.24
C GLN A 257 5.98 -34.00 19.70
N PRO A 258 6.77 -33.60 20.71
CA PRO A 258 6.28 -33.55 22.08
C PRO A 258 5.31 -32.38 22.26
N ALA A 259 4.19 -32.64 22.90
CA ALA A 259 3.20 -31.63 23.28
C ALA A 259 3.80 -30.70 24.34
N TYR A 260 4.14 -29.47 23.95
CA TYR A 260 4.44 -28.40 24.90
C TYR A 260 3.12 -27.87 25.49
N GLY A 261 2.97 -28.07 26.80
CA GLY A 261 1.84 -27.58 27.58
C GLY A 261 1.83 -26.06 27.65
N TYR A 262 0.67 -25.47 27.38
CA TYR A 262 0.36 -24.08 27.71
C TYR A 262 0.25 -23.93 29.24
N PRO A 263 0.83 -22.89 29.85
CA PRO A 263 0.42 -22.49 31.20
C PRO A 263 -1.01 -21.94 31.16
N GLN A 264 -1.85 -22.46 32.06
CA GLN A 264 -3.20 -21.95 32.35
C GLN A 264 -3.13 -20.48 32.75
N GLN A 265 -3.94 -19.63 32.12
CA GLN A 265 -4.18 -18.26 32.58
C GLN A 265 -4.96 -18.31 33.91
N PRO A 266 -4.57 -17.53 34.94
CA PRO A 266 -5.38 -17.37 36.14
C PRO A 266 -6.68 -16.61 35.80
N PRO A 267 -7.81 -16.89 36.48
CA PRO A 267 -9.06 -16.19 36.24
C PRO A 267 -8.91 -14.72 36.63
N THR A 268 -9.13 -13.82 35.68
CA THR A 268 -9.24 -12.38 35.95
C THR A 268 -10.56 -12.09 36.65
N THR A 269 -10.49 -11.64 37.90
CA THR A 269 -11.59 -11.00 38.61
C THR A 269 -11.88 -9.65 37.97
N GLN A 270 -13.08 -9.48 37.40
CA GLN A 270 -13.57 -8.17 36.97
C GLN A 270 -14.04 -7.37 38.21
N PRO A 271 -13.61 -6.12 38.41
CA PRO A 271 -14.29 -5.22 39.34
C PRO A 271 -15.62 -4.77 38.72
N ALA A 272 -16.72 -5.21 39.33
CA ALA A 272 -18.08 -4.78 39.01
C ALA A 272 -18.28 -3.32 39.42
N TYR A 273 -18.20 -2.40 38.46
CA TYR A 273 -18.77 -1.07 38.61
C TYR A 273 -20.28 -1.16 38.32
N GLY A 274 -21.06 -1.02 39.40
CA GLY A 274 -22.50 -1.11 39.39
C GLY A 274 -23.18 0.14 38.80
N TYR A 275 -24.18 -0.11 37.97
CA TYR A 275 -25.33 0.76 37.80
C TYR A 275 -26.60 -0.07 38.04
N PRO A 276 -27.61 0.48 38.75
CA PRO A 276 -28.80 -0.27 39.13
C PRO A 276 -29.73 -0.49 37.93
N GLN A 277 -30.17 -1.74 37.76
CA GLN A 277 -31.13 -2.18 36.75
C GLN A 277 -32.55 -2.07 37.32
N PRO A 278 -33.50 -1.38 36.68
CA PRO A 278 -34.89 -1.42 37.11
C PRO A 278 -35.53 -2.77 36.73
N ALA A 279 -36.12 -3.42 37.73
CA ALA A 279 -36.92 -4.62 37.58
C ALA A 279 -38.21 -4.31 36.83
N ALA A 280 -38.41 -4.93 35.66
CA ALA A 280 -39.70 -4.92 34.96
C ALA A 280 -40.38 -6.28 35.14
N GLY A 281 -41.40 -6.29 36.00
CA GLY A 281 -42.34 -7.39 36.15
C GLY A 281 -43.16 -7.59 34.87
N ARG A 282 -43.50 -8.84 34.60
CA ARG A 282 -44.54 -9.21 33.63
C ARG A 282 -45.90 -8.80 34.18
N PRO A 283 -46.81 -8.35 33.30
CA PRO A 283 -47.99 -9.18 33.09
C PRO A 283 -48.26 -9.40 31.61
N GLY A 284 -48.74 -10.60 31.29
CA GLY A 284 -49.19 -10.97 29.97
C GLY A 284 -50.55 -10.35 29.64
N TYR A 285 -50.71 -9.99 28.38
CA TYR A 285 -51.99 -9.92 27.69
C TYR A 285 -51.77 -10.33 26.24
N GLY A 286 -52.57 -11.29 25.78
CA GLY A 286 -52.50 -11.87 24.44
C GLY A 286 -53.19 -11.01 23.39
N TYR A 287 -52.86 -11.28 22.13
CA TYR A 287 -53.66 -10.92 20.97
C TYR A 287 -53.69 -12.09 19.96
N PRO A 288 -54.80 -12.25 19.23
CA PRO A 288 -55.10 -13.47 18.48
C PRO A 288 -54.49 -13.51 17.07
N GLN A 289 -54.36 -14.74 16.59
CA GLN A 289 -53.81 -15.19 15.33
C GLN A 289 -54.83 -15.03 14.18
N ALA A 290 -54.39 -14.50 13.03
CA ALA A 290 -55.15 -14.51 11.78
C ALA A 290 -54.57 -15.59 10.83
N PRO A 291 -55.42 -16.35 10.10
CA PRO A 291 -54.97 -17.50 9.33
C PRO A 291 -54.48 -17.15 7.92
N ALA A 292 -53.52 -17.95 7.45
CA ALA A 292 -53.09 -18.01 6.07
C ALA A 292 -54.10 -18.82 5.22
N ALA A 293 -54.33 -18.39 3.98
CA ALA A 293 -54.99 -19.18 2.94
C ALA A 293 -54.25 -19.03 1.61
N ALA A 294 -54.22 -20.14 0.87
CA ALA A 294 -53.31 -20.44 -0.24
C ALA A 294 -53.87 -20.08 -1.62
N GLY A 295 -52.93 -19.86 -2.56
CA GLY A 295 -52.89 -20.41 -3.93
C GLY A 295 -54.01 -20.10 -4.93
N VAL A 296 -53.65 -19.45 -6.05
CA VAL A 296 -54.26 -19.71 -7.37
C VAL A 296 -53.18 -19.58 -8.47
N THR A 297 -53.15 -20.58 -9.33
CA THR A 297 -52.39 -20.72 -10.58
C THR A 297 -53.08 -19.98 -11.75
N GLY A 298 -52.31 -19.47 -12.73
CA GLY A 298 -52.87 -18.97 -13.99
C GLY A 298 -51.84 -18.27 -14.89
N ALA A 299 -51.83 -18.63 -16.17
CA ALA A 299 -50.73 -18.45 -17.12
C ALA A 299 -50.90 -17.26 -18.09
N GLN A 300 -49.75 -16.88 -18.68
CA GLN A 300 -49.49 -16.30 -20.02
C GLN A 300 -50.27 -15.07 -20.56
N SER A 301 -49.48 -14.07 -21.01
CA SER A 301 -49.55 -13.28 -22.28
C SER A 301 -49.18 -11.81 -21.95
N GLY A 302 -48.14 -11.21 -22.51
CA GLY A 302 -48.13 -10.68 -23.87
C GLY A 302 -47.44 -9.30 -23.86
N TYR A 303 -46.66 -9.02 -24.89
CA TYR A 303 -45.86 -7.80 -25.09
C TYR A 303 -46.70 -6.50 -25.04
N GLY A 304 -46.16 -5.44 -24.44
CA GLY A 304 -46.74 -4.10 -24.52
C GLY A 304 -45.85 -3.02 -23.89
N TYR A 305 -45.25 -2.17 -24.73
CA TYR A 305 -44.59 -0.92 -24.34
C TYR A 305 -45.58 0.03 -23.64
N PRO A 306 -45.20 0.73 -22.55
CA PRO A 306 -45.96 1.88 -22.08
C PRO A 306 -45.69 3.11 -22.97
N GLN A 307 -46.78 3.73 -23.43
CA GLN A 307 -46.84 4.99 -24.17
C GLN A 307 -46.36 6.18 -23.32
N PRO A 308 -45.78 7.25 -23.91
CA PRO A 308 -45.46 8.47 -23.18
C PRO A 308 -46.72 9.25 -22.82
N VAL A 309 -46.92 9.48 -21.53
CA VAL A 309 -47.99 10.36 -21.02
C VAL A 309 -47.59 11.82 -21.21
N THR A 310 -48.16 12.48 -22.22
CA THR A 310 -48.21 13.95 -22.30
C THR A 310 -49.39 14.42 -21.46
N GLY A 311 -49.16 14.62 -20.16
CA GLY A 311 -50.11 15.30 -19.27
C GLY A 311 -49.81 16.80 -19.26
N ALA A 312 -50.77 17.61 -19.69
CA ALA A 312 -50.76 19.05 -19.45
C ALA A 312 -50.79 19.34 -17.93
N PRO A 313 -50.12 20.39 -17.43
CA PRO A 313 -50.18 20.73 -16.01
C PRO A 313 -51.58 21.20 -15.62
N ASP A 314 -52.01 20.76 -14.44
CA ASP A 314 -53.27 21.12 -13.79
C ASP A 314 -53.41 22.65 -13.65
N PRO A 315 -54.46 23.30 -14.19
CA PRO A 315 -54.65 24.75 -14.09
C PRO A 315 -54.88 25.24 -12.65
N ASP A 316 -55.15 24.35 -11.69
CA ASP A 316 -55.40 24.69 -10.29
C ASP A 316 -54.20 24.44 -9.35
N PHE A 317 -53.02 24.09 -9.90
CA PHE A 317 -51.82 23.95 -9.07
C PHE A 317 -51.31 25.33 -8.60
N ARG A 318 -51.56 25.66 -7.33
CA ARG A 318 -50.95 26.81 -6.65
C ARG A 318 -49.80 26.39 -5.75
N LEU A 319 -48.65 27.02 -5.95
CA LEU A 319 -47.49 26.92 -5.05
C LEU A 319 -47.87 27.37 -3.62
N PRO A 320 -47.40 26.67 -2.57
CA PRO A 320 -47.61 27.12 -1.20
C PRO A 320 -46.90 28.46 -0.95
N PRO A 321 -47.42 29.33 -0.05
CA PRO A 321 -46.80 30.61 0.25
C PRO A 321 -45.40 30.40 0.84
N GLN A 322 -44.42 31.13 0.29
CA GLN A 322 -43.07 31.17 0.83
C GLN A 322 -43.10 31.71 2.27
N GLY A 323 -42.48 30.97 3.19
CA GLY A 323 -42.35 31.37 4.58
C GLY A 323 -41.55 32.67 4.75
N PRO A 324 -41.65 33.32 5.93
CA PRO A 324 -41.11 34.66 6.14
C PRO A 324 -39.60 34.70 5.96
N GLN A 325 -39.15 35.68 5.17
CA GLN A 325 -37.73 36.01 5.02
C GLN A 325 -37.21 36.61 6.32
N PHE A 326 -36.21 35.97 6.92
CA PHE A 326 -35.48 36.51 8.06
C PHE A 326 -34.69 37.73 7.61
N LEU A 327 -35.23 38.92 7.87
CA LEU A 327 -34.48 40.16 7.86
C LEU A 327 -33.68 40.25 9.16
N GLY A 328 -32.36 40.33 9.02
CA GLY A 328 -31.42 40.41 10.13
C GLY A 328 -31.52 41.69 10.94
N ARG A 329 -31.23 41.54 12.23
CA ARG A 329 -30.56 42.51 13.09
C ARG A 329 -29.66 41.78 14.06
#